data_AF-W9XQ60-F1
#
_entry.id   AF-W9XQ60-F1
#
_cell.length_a   1.000
_cell.length_b   1.000
_cell.length_c   1.000
_cell.angle_alpha   90.00
_cell.angle_beta   90.00
_cell.angle_gamma   90.00
#
_symmetry.space_group_name_H-M   'P 1'
#
loop_
_entity.id
_entity.type
_entity.pdbx_description
1 polymer ?
#
loop_
_entity_poly.entity_id
_entity_poly.type
_entity_poly.pdbx_seq_one_letter_code
_entity_poly.pdbx_strand_id
1 'polypeptide(L)'
;MSSQPHPKYMATIDRYYIDTRSLVPALSKAEPSPPLPLLSTLQFSDQEAVTRFIRPADRFMSLASALLKYTFIHRRAKVPWSHVQISRTPHPHRRPYWAPTEDWEPPEEDTGRIGGLEFNVSHQAGLVAIVGCGIPTAQLPTLDAHHIPPSDSSTLVGSFDGLDLTGHHTLSLAPGEVRLGVDIACTNEDKRTPQDITSQAKFDEWVDIFAEMFSDRERWNMRHAPIHVPVVEHEEGDYWDSDSSSADTANGEATLVSLKLRRFYAYWALKEAYIKMVGEGLLANWLRELEFLNVVAPASPVNHQNRHHNPNSSRALSPSPNKPPHVQHNNRPHVDVMKWTSPERAERGTTTLLYGRRVEDVDVELVAYDEDFILATAMRGVKEPEPGDRPGDRARWKRWVRLDIEEDIRPCAEGRCRCLGQPPGPTIQAMARKGDK
;
A
#
# COMPACT_ATOMS: atom_id res chain seq x y z
N MET A 1 -10.43 -8.67 34.23
CA MET A 1 -11.69 -8.12 33.67
C MET A 1 -11.61 -8.29 32.17
N SER A 2 -12.48 -9.11 31.58
CA SER A 2 -12.54 -9.30 30.12
C SER A 2 -13.08 -8.01 29.50
N SER A 3 -12.22 -7.22 28.85
CA SER A 3 -12.66 -6.08 28.05
C SER A 3 -13.58 -6.59 26.95
N GLN A 4 -14.84 -6.14 26.93
CA GLN A 4 -15.71 -6.45 25.80
C GLN A 4 -15.09 -5.87 24.53
N PRO A 5 -15.07 -6.63 23.41
CA PRO A 5 -14.53 -6.12 22.16
C PRO A 5 -15.31 -4.88 21.72
N HIS A 6 -14.60 -3.77 21.51
CA HIS A 6 -15.21 -2.56 20.98
C HIS A 6 -15.82 -2.86 19.59
N PRO A 7 -17.03 -2.34 19.29
CA PRO A 7 -17.67 -2.59 18.00
C PRO A 7 -16.81 -1.99 16.87
N LYS A 8 -16.40 -2.83 15.91
CA LYS A 8 -15.71 -2.38 14.69
C LYS A 8 -16.71 -1.67 13.77
N TYR A 9 -16.30 -0.56 13.17
CA TYR A 9 -17.09 0.14 12.15
C TYR A 9 -17.13 -0.67 10.85
N MET A 10 -18.30 -0.88 10.26
CA MET A 10 -18.43 -1.59 8.99
C MET A 10 -18.19 -0.62 7.83
N ALA A 11 -17.13 -0.84 7.05
CA ALA A 11 -16.81 0.01 5.91
C ALA A 11 -16.13 -0.75 4.77
N THR A 12 -16.52 -0.46 3.53
CA THR A 12 -15.76 -0.90 2.35
C THR A 12 -14.41 -0.21 2.32
N ILE A 13 -13.33 -0.99 2.15
CA ILE A 13 -11.97 -0.47 2.06
C ILE A 13 -11.57 -0.33 0.59
N ASP A 14 -11.37 0.91 0.15
CA ASP A 14 -10.81 1.24 -1.16
C ASP A 14 -9.31 0.88 -1.19
N ARG A 15 -8.90 0.13 -2.22
CA ARG A 15 -7.50 -0.27 -2.45
C ARG A 15 -7.09 0.09 -3.86
N TYR A 16 -6.43 1.23 -4.02
CA TYR A 16 -6.02 1.73 -5.34
C TYR A 16 -4.50 1.75 -5.47
N TYR A 17 -3.99 1.53 -6.68
CA TYR A 17 -2.58 1.67 -6.95
C TYR A 17 -2.29 2.22 -8.35
N ILE A 18 -1.10 2.79 -8.50
CA ILE A 18 -0.52 3.23 -9.77
C ILE A 18 0.87 2.62 -9.88
N ASP A 19 1.16 2.02 -11.04
CA ASP A 19 2.49 1.54 -11.41
C ASP A 19 3.13 2.58 -12.34
N THR A 20 4.08 3.33 -11.81
CA THR A 20 4.77 4.41 -12.52
C THR A 20 6.02 3.93 -13.27
N ARG A 21 6.41 2.65 -13.16
CA ARG A 21 7.65 2.14 -13.77
C ARG A 21 7.69 2.38 -15.28
N SER A 22 6.54 2.24 -15.96
CA SER A 22 6.41 2.51 -17.39
C SER A 22 6.35 3.99 -17.77
N LEU A 23 6.21 4.89 -16.79
CA LEU A 23 6.10 6.34 -16.99
C LEU A 23 7.45 7.05 -16.84
N VAL A 24 8.40 6.42 -16.15
CA VAL A 24 9.74 6.97 -15.96
C VAL A 24 10.58 6.65 -17.20
N PRO A 25 11.13 7.67 -17.90
CA PRO A 25 11.98 7.41 -19.06
C PRO A 25 13.19 6.58 -18.67
N ALA A 26 13.56 5.64 -19.56
CA ALA A 26 14.90 5.09 -19.53
C ALA A 26 15.90 6.24 -19.76
N LEU A 27 17.02 6.24 -19.03
CA LEU A 27 18.09 7.26 -19.10
C LEU A 27 18.79 7.36 -20.47
N SER A 28 18.26 6.70 -21.51
CA SER A 28 18.80 6.69 -22.85
C SER A 28 18.18 7.79 -23.71
N LYS A 29 19.01 8.80 -23.98
CA LYS A 29 18.88 9.93 -24.94
C LYS A 29 18.22 11.20 -24.40
N ALA A 30 18.81 12.31 -24.84
CA ALA A 30 18.63 13.69 -24.41
C ALA A 30 17.26 14.29 -24.77
N GLU A 31 16.18 13.59 -24.46
CA GLU A 31 14.83 14.12 -24.55
C GLU A 31 14.51 14.92 -23.27
N PRO A 32 13.78 16.04 -23.37
CA PRO A 32 13.29 16.75 -22.20
C PRO A 32 12.49 15.78 -21.30
N SER A 33 12.61 15.94 -19.98
CA SER A 33 11.85 15.10 -19.04
C SER A 33 10.37 15.14 -19.42
N PRO A 34 9.69 13.97 -19.53
CA PRO A 34 8.30 13.93 -19.95
C PRO A 34 7.45 14.79 -19.01
N PRO A 35 6.40 15.46 -19.54
CA PRO A 35 5.52 16.25 -18.71
C PRO A 35 4.89 15.37 -17.64
N LEU A 36 4.76 15.93 -16.43
CA LEU A 36 4.04 15.27 -15.34
C LEU A 36 2.54 15.37 -15.63
N PRO A 37 1.86 14.25 -15.95
CA PRO A 37 0.46 14.29 -16.36
C PRO A 37 -0.42 14.81 -15.21
N LEU A 38 -1.41 15.65 -15.54
CA LEU A 38 -2.36 16.22 -14.57
C LEU A 38 -1.72 17.05 -13.43
N LEU A 39 -0.43 17.37 -13.46
CA LEU A 39 0.19 18.17 -12.40
C LEU A 39 -0.57 19.49 -12.17
N SER A 40 -0.94 20.17 -13.25
CA SER A 40 -1.66 21.44 -13.20
C SER A 40 -3.08 21.37 -12.62
N THR A 41 -3.64 20.17 -12.43
CA THR A 41 -4.97 20.00 -11.82
C THR A 41 -4.90 19.86 -10.29
N LEU A 42 -3.70 19.75 -9.71
CA LEU A 42 -3.50 19.70 -8.26
C LEU A 42 -3.50 21.12 -7.66
N GLN A 43 -3.72 21.25 -6.35
CA GLN A 43 -3.46 22.49 -5.63
C GLN A 43 -1.98 22.88 -5.73
N PHE A 44 -1.69 24.18 -5.69
CA PHE A 44 -0.34 24.71 -5.87
C PHE A 44 0.68 24.11 -4.89
N SER A 45 0.30 23.94 -3.62
CA SER A 45 1.16 23.32 -2.60
C SER A 45 1.54 21.87 -2.92
N ASP A 46 0.63 21.10 -3.51
CA ASP A 46 0.89 19.74 -3.96
C ASP A 46 1.74 19.72 -5.23
N GLN A 47 1.54 20.67 -6.15
CA GLN A 47 2.41 20.83 -7.33
C GLN A 47 3.86 21.10 -6.92
N GLU A 48 4.08 21.99 -5.95
CA GLU A 48 5.40 22.25 -5.39
C GLU A 48 5.99 20.99 -4.72
N ALA A 49 5.20 20.27 -3.93
CA ALA A 49 5.67 19.05 -3.27
C ALA A 49 6.11 17.97 -4.28
N VAL A 50 5.40 17.84 -5.41
CA VAL A 50 5.75 16.91 -6.49
C VAL A 50 7.03 17.34 -7.21
N THR A 51 7.18 18.64 -7.49
CA THR A 51 8.28 19.16 -8.33
C THR A 51 9.60 19.35 -7.59
N ARG A 52 9.62 19.34 -6.26
CA ARG A 52 10.85 19.43 -5.43
C ARG A 52 11.79 18.24 -5.57
N PHE A 53 11.31 17.10 -6.04
CA PHE A 53 12.16 15.91 -6.21
C PHE A 53 13.10 16.05 -7.42
N ILE A 54 14.39 15.77 -7.20
CA ILE A 54 15.41 15.86 -8.24
C ILE A 54 15.26 14.71 -9.26
N ARG A 55 15.06 13.49 -8.77
CA ARG A 55 14.99 12.29 -9.63
C ARG A 55 13.63 12.20 -10.33
N PRO A 56 13.58 11.92 -11.64
CA PRO A 56 12.31 11.72 -12.35
C PRO A 56 11.41 10.65 -11.72
N ALA A 57 11.97 9.52 -11.30
CA ALA A 57 11.21 8.45 -10.63
C ALA A 57 10.49 8.94 -9.37
N ASP A 58 11.16 9.74 -8.55
CA ASP A 58 10.59 10.29 -7.32
C ASP A 58 9.50 11.32 -7.62
N ARG A 59 9.65 12.13 -8.69
CA ARG A 59 8.59 13.04 -9.17
C ARG A 59 7.33 12.28 -9.60
N PHE A 60 7.48 11.20 -10.38
CA PHE A 60 6.35 10.38 -10.81
C PHE A 60 5.68 9.65 -9.64
N MET A 61 6.44 9.09 -8.69
CA MET A 61 5.87 8.47 -7.49
C MET A 61 5.14 9.50 -6.62
N SER A 62 5.71 10.70 -6.44
CA SER A 62 5.07 11.79 -5.69
C SER A 62 3.78 12.26 -6.36
N LEU A 63 3.79 12.41 -7.70
CA LEU A 63 2.60 12.72 -8.49
C LEU A 63 1.53 11.65 -8.34
N ALA A 64 1.88 10.37 -8.51
CA ALA A 64 0.94 9.27 -8.36
C ALA A 64 0.35 9.21 -6.94
N SER A 65 1.15 9.49 -5.91
CA SER A 65 0.66 9.61 -4.53
C SER A 65 -0.36 10.73 -4.38
N ALA A 66 -0.09 11.91 -4.97
CA ALA A 66 -1.04 13.02 -4.99
C ALA A 66 -2.33 12.65 -5.72
N LEU A 67 -2.24 12.11 -6.93
CA LEU A 67 -3.39 11.71 -7.74
C LEU A 67 -4.26 10.66 -7.04
N LEU A 68 -3.66 9.64 -6.42
CA LEU A 68 -4.41 8.62 -5.66
C LEU A 68 -5.20 9.22 -4.50
N LYS A 69 -4.60 10.16 -3.74
CA LYS A 69 -5.29 10.86 -2.66
C LYS A 69 -6.43 11.72 -3.19
N TYR A 70 -6.20 12.49 -4.26
CA TYR A 70 -7.24 13.31 -4.88
C TYR A 70 -8.40 12.47 -5.40
N THR A 71 -8.10 11.38 -6.11
CA THR A 71 -9.11 10.44 -6.62
C THR A 71 -9.92 9.83 -5.48
N PHE A 72 -9.27 9.38 -4.41
CA PHE A 72 -9.95 8.80 -3.25
C PHE A 72 -10.90 9.82 -2.60
N ILE A 73 -10.41 11.02 -2.27
CA ILE A 73 -11.21 12.07 -1.63
C ILE A 73 -12.37 12.51 -2.55
N HIS A 74 -12.08 12.79 -3.82
CA HIS A 74 -13.08 13.20 -4.80
C HIS A 74 -14.21 12.18 -4.95
N ARG A 75 -13.87 10.89 -5.09
CA ARG A 75 -14.86 9.83 -5.33
C ARG A 75 -15.67 9.50 -4.08
N ARG A 76 -15.04 9.52 -2.90
CA ARG A 76 -15.64 9.10 -1.63
C ARG A 76 -16.38 10.22 -0.92
N ALA A 77 -15.76 11.39 -0.76
CA ALA A 77 -16.39 12.55 -0.12
C ALA A 77 -17.20 13.41 -1.08
N LYS A 78 -17.27 13.06 -2.38
CA LYS A 78 -18.03 13.79 -3.42
C LYS A 78 -17.66 15.27 -3.50
N VAL A 79 -16.39 15.58 -3.26
CA VAL A 79 -15.84 16.95 -3.36
C VAL A 79 -15.33 17.19 -4.78
N PRO A 80 -15.62 18.33 -5.44
CA PRO A 80 -15.01 18.69 -6.71
C PRO A 80 -13.49 18.56 -6.67
N TRP A 81 -12.88 18.03 -7.74
CA TRP A 81 -11.43 17.80 -7.78
C TRP A 81 -10.62 19.06 -7.44
N SER A 82 -11.04 20.21 -7.97
CA SER A 82 -10.43 21.52 -7.71
C SER A 82 -10.59 22.02 -6.27
N HIS A 83 -11.43 21.39 -5.45
CA HIS A 83 -11.67 21.73 -4.04
C HIS A 83 -11.04 20.73 -3.08
N VAL A 84 -10.39 19.66 -3.59
CA VAL A 84 -9.67 18.73 -2.71
C VAL A 84 -8.50 19.46 -2.05
N GLN A 85 -8.45 19.39 -0.72
CA GLN A 85 -7.38 19.94 0.12
C GLN A 85 -6.83 18.83 1.02
N ILE A 86 -5.53 18.57 0.95
CA ILE A 86 -4.87 17.54 1.77
C ILE A 86 -4.03 18.24 2.84
N SER A 87 -4.37 17.97 4.09
CA SER A 87 -3.62 18.48 5.25
C SER A 87 -2.65 17.42 5.78
N ARG A 88 -1.72 17.83 6.64
CA ARG A 88 -0.74 16.94 7.28
C ARG A 88 -0.69 17.15 8.79
N THR A 89 -0.52 16.08 9.54
CA THR A 89 -0.24 16.18 10.98
C THR A 89 1.08 16.93 11.22
N PRO A 90 1.31 17.47 12.43
CA PRO A 90 2.60 18.06 12.78
C PRO A 90 3.79 17.09 12.62
N HIS A 91 5.00 17.64 12.67
CA HIS A 91 6.22 16.84 12.82
C HIS A 91 6.15 16.00 14.12
N PRO A 92 6.71 14.77 14.17
CA PRO A 92 7.54 14.12 13.16
C PRO A 92 6.78 13.40 12.04
N HIS A 93 5.50 13.08 12.23
CA HIS A 93 4.81 12.09 11.40
C HIS A 93 4.32 12.62 10.05
N ARG A 94 3.88 13.88 9.97
CA ARG A 94 3.42 14.52 8.73
C ARG A 94 2.43 13.67 7.90
N ARG A 95 1.60 12.90 8.59
CA ARG A 95 0.61 11.97 8.04
C ARG A 95 -0.42 12.78 7.25
N PRO A 96 -0.68 12.45 5.97
CA PRO A 96 -1.72 13.11 5.20
C PRO A 96 -3.10 12.74 5.75
N TYR A 97 -4.00 13.72 5.82
CA TYR A 97 -5.41 13.52 6.16
C TYR A 97 -6.27 14.50 5.38
N TRP A 98 -7.58 14.26 5.40
CA TRP A 98 -8.58 15.15 4.84
C TRP A 98 -9.58 15.53 5.94
N ALA A 99 -9.95 16.81 5.98
CA ALA A 99 -10.96 17.33 6.88
C ALA A 99 -12.15 17.85 6.05
N PRO A 100 -13.40 17.54 6.43
CA PRO A 100 -14.55 18.24 5.89
C PRO A 100 -14.43 19.76 6.09
N THR A 101 -14.83 20.53 5.09
CA THR A 101 -15.03 21.98 5.25
C THR A 101 -16.35 22.23 5.97
N GLU A 102 -16.55 23.44 6.51
CA GLU A 102 -17.78 23.80 7.24
C GLU A 102 -19.05 23.68 6.38
N ASP A 103 -18.92 23.89 5.07
CA ASP A 103 -19.98 23.80 4.06
C ASP A 103 -20.09 22.40 3.42
N TRP A 104 -19.27 21.44 3.84
CA TRP A 104 -19.31 20.09 3.28
C TRP A 104 -20.51 19.30 3.82
N GLU A 105 -21.36 18.82 2.92
CA GLU A 105 -22.46 17.93 3.23
C GLU A 105 -22.10 16.47 2.85
N PRO A 106 -22.39 15.50 3.73
CA PRO A 106 -22.10 14.10 3.47
C PRO A 106 -22.97 13.54 2.33
N PRO A 107 -22.45 12.60 1.52
CA PRO A 107 -23.20 12.02 0.40
C PRO A 107 -24.45 11.26 0.86
N GLU A 108 -25.58 11.45 0.15
CA GLU A 108 -26.88 10.83 0.49
C GLU A 108 -26.95 9.31 0.25
N GLU A 109 -26.20 8.79 -0.73
CA GLU A 109 -26.36 7.40 -1.23
C GLU A 109 -25.67 6.32 -0.39
N ASP A 110 -24.74 6.69 0.50
CA ASP A 110 -24.08 5.74 1.39
C ASP A 110 -24.92 5.56 2.66
N THR A 111 -25.56 4.39 2.79
CA THR A 111 -26.36 3.96 3.96
C THR A 111 -25.62 3.97 5.32
N GLY A 112 -24.37 4.45 5.37
CA GLY A 112 -23.64 4.82 6.58
C GLY A 112 -23.14 6.25 6.48
N ARG A 113 -23.61 7.12 7.38
CA ARG A 113 -23.23 8.53 7.56
C ARG A 113 -21.72 8.73 7.53
N ILE A 114 -21.11 8.95 6.37
CA ILE A 114 -19.70 9.34 6.27
C ILE A 114 -19.58 10.72 6.91
N GLY A 115 -18.90 10.83 8.04
CA GLY A 115 -18.56 12.10 8.70
C GLY A 115 -17.10 12.51 8.48
N GLY A 116 -16.32 11.69 7.79
CA GLY A 116 -14.91 11.95 7.47
C GLY A 116 -14.30 10.84 6.63
N LEU A 117 -13.00 10.96 6.33
CA LEU A 117 -12.24 9.93 5.62
C LEU A 117 -11.01 9.52 6.43
N GLU A 118 -10.65 8.25 6.35
CA GLU A 118 -9.39 7.70 6.85
C GLU A 118 -8.66 7.01 5.70
N PHE A 119 -7.36 7.30 5.52
CA PHE A 119 -6.54 6.69 4.48
C PHE A 119 -5.05 6.69 4.81
N ASN A 120 -4.31 5.81 4.14
CA ASN A 120 -2.86 5.75 4.22
C ASN A 120 -2.26 5.41 2.84
N VAL A 121 -1.03 5.87 2.57
CA VAL A 121 -0.37 5.72 1.28
C VAL A 121 1.05 5.19 1.49
N SER A 122 1.49 4.29 0.61
CA SER A 122 2.90 3.89 0.49
C SER A 122 3.38 3.96 -0.96
N HIS A 123 4.69 4.08 -1.13
CA HIS A 123 5.34 3.99 -2.43
C HIS A 123 6.73 3.37 -2.32
N GLN A 124 7.09 2.50 -3.25
CA GLN A 124 8.47 2.03 -3.41
C GLN A 124 8.71 1.57 -4.85
N ALA A 125 9.91 1.86 -5.38
CA ALA A 125 10.39 1.36 -6.67
C ALA A 125 9.39 1.50 -7.85
N GLY A 126 8.64 2.60 -7.88
CA GLY A 126 7.67 2.90 -8.93
C GLY A 126 6.26 2.33 -8.71
N LEU A 127 6.00 1.59 -7.63
CA LEU A 127 4.65 1.23 -7.20
C LEU A 127 4.16 2.22 -6.15
N VAL A 128 2.94 2.73 -6.29
CA VAL A 128 2.29 3.62 -5.31
C VAL A 128 0.91 3.06 -4.99
N ALA A 129 0.58 2.91 -3.72
CA ALA A 129 -0.67 2.31 -3.26
C ALA A 129 -1.34 3.13 -2.16
N ILE A 130 -2.66 3.22 -2.20
CA ILE A 130 -3.51 3.85 -1.16
C ILE A 130 -4.52 2.83 -0.65
N VAL A 131 -4.72 2.82 0.67
CA VAL A 131 -5.87 2.20 1.33
C VAL A 131 -6.71 3.30 1.99
N GLY A 132 -8.03 3.22 1.88
CA GLY A 132 -8.89 4.24 2.47
C GLY A 132 -10.33 3.79 2.69
N CYS A 133 -11.05 4.45 3.59
CA CYS A 133 -12.48 4.26 3.79
C CYS A 133 -13.16 5.54 4.30
N GLY A 134 -14.49 5.57 4.23
CA GLY A 134 -15.28 6.55 4.97
C GLY A 134 -15.35 6.18 6.44
N ILE A 135 -15.42 7.16 7.32
CA ILE A 135 -15.54 7.00 8.78
C ILE A 135 -16.74 7.80 9.30
N PRO A 136 -17.36 7.42 10.43
CA PRO A 136 -18.59 8.06 10.91
C PRO A 136 -18.38 9.49 11.42
N THR A 137 -17.15 9.86 11.78
CA THR A 137 -16.79 11.19 12.29
C THR A 137 -15.36 11.50 11.87
N ALA A 138 -15.11 12.72 11.40
CA ALA A 138 -13.76 13.16 11.05
C ALA A 138 -12.81 13.04 12.25
N GLN A 139 -11.77 12.22 12.09
CA GLN A 139 -10.73 12.03 13.10
C GLN A 139 -9.62 13.06 12.91
N LEU A 140 -9.95 14.32 13.22
CA LEU A 140 -8.98 15.41 13.16
C LEU A 140 -7.82 15.17 14.13
N PRO A 141 -6.59 15.56 13.79
CA PRO A 141 -5.48 15.52 14.73
C PRO A 141 -5.79 16.46 15.90
N THR A 142 -6.17 15.91 17.06
CA THR A 142 -6.37 16.70 18.27
C THR A 142 -5.04 17.28 18.73
N LEU A 143 -5.00 18.59 19.00
CA LEU A 143 -3.83 19.28 19.57
C LEU A 143 -3.48 18.77 20.99
N ASP A 144 -4.43 18.11 21.68
CA ASP A 144 -4.30 17.66 23.06
C ASP A 144 -4.49 16.15 23.22
N ALA A 145 -3.53 15.34 22.76
CA ALA A 145 -3.41 13.94 23.19
C ALA A 145 -2.89 13.80 24.65
N HIS A 146 -2.96 14.86 25.47
CA HIS A 146 -2.45 14.91 26.85
C HIS A 146 -3.47 15.31 27.93
N HIS A 147 -4.74 15.57 27.61
CA HIS A 147 -5.71 15.96 28.65
C HIS A 147 -6.88 14.96 28.81
N ILE A 148 -6.76 14.13 29.85
CA ILE A 148 -7.89 13.56 30.58
C ILE A 148 -8.78 14.73 31.04
N PRO A 149 -10.12 14.63 30.97
CA PRO A 149 -11.01 15.69 31.45
C PRO A 149 -10.77 15.95 32.95
N PRO A 150 -10.81 17.22 33.40
CA PRO A 150 -10.56 17.54 34.79
C PRO A 150 -11.72 17.02 35.64
N SER A 151 -11.42 16.03 36.50
CA SER A 151 -12.18 15.85 37.72
C SER A 151 -11.52 16.72 38.79
N ASP A 152 -12.28 17.72 39.23
CA ASP A 152 -12.15 18.53 40.44
C ASP A 152 -10.79 19.15 40.80
N SER A 153 -10.77 20.48 40.60
CA SER A 153 -10.03 21.51 41.34
C SER A 153 -9.36 21.04 42.64
N SER A 154 -8.03 21.03 42.70
CA SER A 154 -7.23 21.92 43.56
C SER A 154 -5.73 21.60 43.51
N THR A 155 -4.91 22.67 43.59
CA THR A 155 -3.46 22.69 43.88
C THR A 155 -2.48 22.40 42.74
N LEU A 156 -2.20 23.45 41.95
CA LEU A 156 -1.08 23.56 41.01
C LEU A 156 0.22 23.96 41.71
N VAL A 157 0.81 23.15 42.59
CA VAL A 157 2.25 23.29 42.95
C VAL A 157 2.78 21.95 43.42
N GLY A 158 3.52 21.24 42.56
CA GLY A 158 4.34 20.09 42.96
C GLY A 158 3.95 18.76 42.30
N SER A 159 4.34 18.55 41.04
CA SER A 159 4.59 17.20 40.52
C SER A 159 5.38 17.27 39.20
N PHE A 160 6.68 17.55 39.29
CA PHE A 160 7.62 17.21 38.21
C PHE A 160 8.19 15.79 38.38
N ASP A 161 7.85 15.08 39.47
CA ASP A 161 8.24 13.69 39.75
C ASP A 161 7.27 12.64 39.14
N GLY A 162 6.27 13.08 38.38
CA GLY A 162 5.25 12.21 37.77
C GLY A 162 5.28 12.15 36.24
N LEU A 163 6.28 12.74 35.58
CA LEU A 163 6.48 12.58 34.14
C LEU A 163 7.09 11.20 33.88
N ASP A 164 6.22 10.19 33.88
CA ASP A 164 6.55 8.86 33.38
C ASP A 164 6.83 8.93 31.88
N LEU A 165 8.10 9.18 31.52
CA LEU A 165 8.63 9.08 30.16
C LEU A 165 8.72 7.62 29.67
N THR A 166 8.19 6.64 30.42
CA THR A 166 8.14 5.22 30.06
C THR A 166 6.72 4.72 29.75
N GLY A 167 5.70 5.56 29.94
CA GLY A 167 4.30 5.24 29.64
C GLY A 167 3.92 5.45 28.16
N HIS A 168 4.47 4.66 27.24
CA HIS A 168 4.03 4.71 25.84
C HIS A 168 2.70 3.98 25.66
N HIS A 169 1.63 4.76 25.72
CA HIS A 169 0.30 4.37 25.28
C HIS A 169 0.40 3.83 23.85
N THR A 170 0.12 2.53 23.65
CA THR A 170 -0.70 2.21 22.48
C THR A 170 -1.89 3.13 22.63
N LEU A 171 -1.99 4.16 21.78
CA LEU A 171 -3.14 5.06 21.80
C LEU A 171 -4.36 4.15 21.77
N SER A 172 -5.00 3.99 22.93
CA SER A 172 -6.26 3.29 23.05
C SER A 172 -7.16 4.20 22.25
N LEU A 173 -7.42 3.81 21.01
CA LEU A 173 -8.28 4.55 20.13
C LEU A 173 -9.56 4.86 20.90
N ALA A 174 -10.04 6.09 20.80
CA ALA A 174 -11.34 6.39 21.35
C ALA A 174 -12.35 5.42 20.71
N PRO A 175 -13.35 4.91 21.46
CA PRO A 175 -14.31 3.97 20.91
C PRO A 175 -14.89 4.47 19.58
N GLY A 176 -14.69 3.69 18.50
CA GLY A 176 -15.17 4.03 17.16
C GLY A 176 -14.17 4.73 16.23
N GLU A 177 -12.95 5.03 16.68
CA GLU A 177 -11.91 5.49 15.76
C GLU A 177 -11.38 4.36 14.86
N VAL A 178 -11.14 4.70 13.60
CA VAL A 178 -10.54 3.84 12.59
C VAL A 178 -9.13 4.32 12.28
N ARG A 179 -8.18 3.39 12.15
CA ARG A 179 -6.84 3.71 11.64
C ARG A 179 -6.41 2.70 10.60
N LEU A 180 -5.85 3.22 9.51
CA LEU A 180 -5.32 2.41 8.41
C LEU A 180 -3.82 2.65 8.25
N GLY A 181 -3.09 1.60 7.89
CA GLY A 181 -1.70 1.66 7.48
C GLY A 181 -1.48 0.71 6.30
N VAL A 182 -0.68 1.15 5.33
CA VAL A 182 -0.21 0.32 4.22
C VAL A 182 1.28 0.53 4.03
N ASP A 183 1.98 -0.57 3.75
CA ASP A 183 3.35 -0.50 3.29
C ASP A 183 3.63 -1.40 2.09
N ILE A 184 4.60 -0.98 1.27
CA ILE A 184 5.09 -1.71 0.10
C ILE A 184 6.57 -1.98 0.38
N ALA A 185 6.98 -3.23 0.27
CA ALA A 185 8.37 -3.66 0.31
C ALA A 185 8.76 -4.30 -1.03
N CYS A 186 9.76 -3.73 -1.71
CA CYS A 186 10.38 -4.34 -2.88
C CYS A 186 11.51 -5.28 -2.45
N THR A 187 11.44 -6.55 -2.85
CA THR A 187 12.37 -7.62 -2.44
C THR A 187 13.65 -7.65 -3.26
N ASN A 188 13.70 -6.93 -4.38
CA ASN A 188 14.81 -6.91 -5.33
C ASN A 188 15.24 -5.46 -5.63
N GLU A 189 15.45 -4.65 -4.59
CA GLU A 189 15.85 -3.26 -4.78
C GLU A 189 17.35 -3.17 -5.11
N ASP A 190 17.66 -3.00 -6.41
CA ASP A 190 19.00 -2.84 -7.02
C ASP A 190 19.94 -1.83 -6.33
N LYS A 191 19.44 -1.03 -5.39
CA LYS A 191 20.19 0.05 -4.72
C LYS A 191 20.23 -0.05 -3.20
N ARG A 192 19.43 -0.93 -2.57
CA ARG A 192 19.36 -1.05 -1.10
C ARG A 192 19.63 -2.45 -0.61
N THR A 193 19.22 -3.47 -1.34
CA THR A 193 19.60 -4.86 -1.06
C THR A 193 20.89 -5.12 -1.80
N PRO A 194 22.02 -5.38 -1.11
CA PRO A 194 23.24 -5.77 -1.79
C PRO A 194 22.99 -6.99 -2.68
N GLN A 195 23.27 -6.86 -3.98
CA GLN A 195 23.06 -7.94 -4.97
C GLN A 195 23.89 -9.21 -4.67
N ASP A 196 24.83 -9.09 -3.74
CA ASP A 196 25.74 -10.15 -3.32
C ASP A 196 25.26 -10.90 -2.07
N ILE A 197 24.05 -10.64 -1.54
CA ILE A 197 23.41 -11.46 -0.49
C ILE A 197 22.91 -12.76 -1.11
N THR A 198 23.84 -13.68 -1.37
CA THR A 198 23.56 -14.99 -1.98
C THR A 198 23.94 -16.16 -1.07
N SER A 199 24.60 -15.90 0.06
CA SER A 199 25.00 -16.91 1.04
C SER A 199 24.33 -16.68 2.40
N GLN A 200 24.23 -17.75 3.20
CA GLN A 200 23.64 -17.68 4.53
C GLN A 200 24.35 -16.66 5.43
N ALA A 201 25.69 -16.61 5.42
CA ALA A 201 26.46 -15.72 6.28
C ALA A 201 26.19 -14.23 5.99
N LYS A 202 26.09 -13.85 4.71
CA LYS A 202 25.76 -12.48 4.32
C LYS A 202 24.33 -12.10 4.66
N PHE A 203 23.40 -13.04 4.51
CA PHE A 203 22.03 -12.83 4.99
C PHE A 203 22.00 -12.66 6.51
N ASP A 204 22.91 -13.34 7.22
CA ASP A 204 23.04 -13.19 8.65
C ASP A 204 23.49 -11.78 9.06
N GLU A 205 24.57 -11.30 8.47
CA GLU A 205 25.02 -9.91 8.62
C GLU A 205 23.92 -8.90 8.25
N TRP A 206 23.20 -9.13 7.14
CA TRP A 206 22.15 -8.23 6.67
C TRP A 206 21.06 -7.98 7.71
N VAL A 207 20.49 -9.03 8.28
CA VAL A 207 19.41 -8.90 9.27
C VAL A 207 19.94 -8.33 10.60
N ASP A 208 21.22 -8.50 10.92
CA ASP A 208 21.81 -7.93 12.14
C ASP A 208 21.94 -6.41 12.06
N ILE A 209 22.03 -5.83 10.86
CA ILE A 209 21.93 -4.38 10.64
C ILE A 209 20.64 -3.81 11.22
N PHE A 210 19.57 -4.62 11.25
CA PHE A 210 18.23 -4.20 11.69
C PHE A 210 17.88 -4.67 13.11
N ALA A 211 18.88 -4.93 13.97
CA ALA A 211 18.69 -5.35 15.35
C ALA A 211 17.96 -4.34 16.25
N GLU A 212 17.95 -3.05 15.88
CA GLU A 212 17.17 -2.02 16.58
C GLU A 212 15.69 -2.02 16.16
N MET A 213 15.38 -2.55 14.98
CA MET A 213 14.02 -2.58 14.45
C MET A 213 13.29 -3.89 14.80
N PHE A 214 13.98 -5.03 14.78
CA PHE A 214 13.39 -6.35 14.96
C PHE A 214 13.80 -6.99 16.29
N SER A 215 12.87 -7.72 16.92
CA SER A 215 13.18 -8.48 18.13
C SER A 215 14.17 -9.61 17.84
N ASP A 216 14.85 -10.12 18.87
CA ASP A 216 15.78 -11.25 18.72
C ASP A 216 15.04 -12.49 18.18
N ARG A 217 13.78 -12.65 18.57
CA ARG A 217 12.90 -13.72 18.12
C ARG A 217 12.56 -13.57 16.63
N GLU A 218 12.21 -12.37 16.18
CA GLU A 218 11.91 -12.12 14.76
C GLU A 218 13.14 -12.38 13.89
N ARG A 219 14.30 -11.84 14.30
CA ARG A 219 15.58 -12.07 13.59
C ARG A 219 15.93 -13.56 13.53
N TRP A 220 15.78 -14.28 14.64
CA TRP A 220 15.98 -15.73 14.65
C TRP A 220 15.04 -16.45 13.67
N ASN A 221 13.75 -16.07 13.62
CA ASN A 221 12.79 -16.65 12.68
C ASN A 221 13.13 -16.32 11.22
N MET A 222 13.58 -15.11 10.92
CA MET A 222 14.03 -14.74 9.57
C MET A 222 15.14 -15.67 9.08
N ARG A 223 16.08 -16.03 9.97
CA ARG A 223 17.21 -16.91 9.70
C ARG A 223 16.88 -18.38 9.57
N HIS A 224 16.12 -18.89 10.53
CA HIS A 224 16.11 -20.32 10.83
C HIS A 224 14.74 -20.97 10.68
N ALA A 225 13.65 -20.21 10.66
CA ALA A 225 12.33 -20.81 10.55
C ALA A 225 12.17 -21.52 9.19
N PRO A 226 11.47 -22.67 9.13
CA PRO A 226 11.24 -23.39 7.89
C PRO A 226 10.62 -22.50 6.82
N ILE A 227 11.21 -22.49 5.62
CA ILE A 227 10.67 -21.76 4.48
C ILE A 227 9.64 -22.66 3.80
N HIS A 228 8.43 -22.13 3.62
CA HIS A 228 7.43 -22.79 2.78
C HIS A 228 7.89 -22.64 1.33
N VAL A 229 8.44 -23.70 0.78
CA VAL A 229 8.74 -23.78 -0.65
C VAL A 229 7.41 -24.05 -1.36
N PRO A 230 7.00 -23.25 -2.35
CA PRO A 230 5.82 -23.55 -3.15
C PRO A 230 6.01 -24.94 -3.77
N VAL A 231 5.15 -25.90 -3.41
CA VAL A 231 5.13 -27.20 -4.07
C VAL A 231 4.70 -26.95 -5.51
N VAL A 232 5.58 -27.26 -6.46
CA VAL A 232 5.21 -27.34 -7.87
C VAL A 232 4.32 -28.58 -7.97
N GLU A 233 3.02 -28.38 -8.18
CA GLU A 233 2.14 -29.47 -8.61
C GLU A 233 2.62 -29.92 -9.99
N HIS A 234 3.41 -30.98 -10.04
CA HIS A 234 3.76 -31.64 -11.29
C HIS A 234 2.55 -32.46 -11.75
N GLU A 235 2.09 -32.24 -12.98
CA GLU A 235 1.20 -33.20 -13.64
C GLU A 235 1.92 -34.55 -13.76
N GLU A 236 1.20 -35.66 -13.53
CA GLU A 236 1.73 -37.03 -13.65
C GLU A 236 2.35 -37.25 -15.04
N GLY A 237 3.69 -37.29 -15.13
CA GLY A 237 4.35 -37.70 -16.39
C GLY A 237 5.82 -37.32 -16.58
N ASP A 238 6.38 -36.36 -15.83
CA ASP A 238 7.75 -35.91 -16.09
C ASP A 238 8.80 -36.78 -15.39
N TYR A 239 9.51 -37.57 -16.19
CA TYR A 239 10.58 -38.49 -15.80
C TYR A 239 11.89 -37.71 -15.53
N TRP A 240 12.42 -37.76 -14.31
CA TRP A 240 13.68 -37.09 -13.95
C TRP A 240 14.90 -37.95 -14.29
N ASP A 241 15.80 -37.42 -15.11
CA ASP A 241 17.16 -37.96 -15.27
C ASP A 241 18.01 -37.47 -14.08
N SER A 242 18.52 -38.41 -13.29
CA SER A 242 19.17 -38.14 -12.02
C SER A 242 20.68 -38.07 -12.23
N ASP A 243 21.19 -36.91 -12.65
CA ASP A 243 22.60 -36.58 -12.45
C ASP A 243 22.84 -35.07 -12.58
N SER A 244 23.02 -34.37 -11.46
CA SER A 244 23.72 -33.08 -11.49
C SER A 244 24.27 -32.70 -10.11
N SER A 245 25.52 -32.27 -10.13
CA SER A 245 26.46 -32.18 -9.02
C SER A 245 26.83 -30.72 -8.75
N SER A 246 27.03 -30.36 -7.47
CA SER A 246 27.71 -29.15 -6.92
C SER A 246 27.23 -27.74 -7.34
N ALA A 247 26.96 -27.46 -8.61
CA ALA A 247 26.38 -26.20 -9.08
C ALA A 247 24.92 -26.03 -8.63
N ASP A 248 24.19 -27.15 -8.48
CA ASP A 248 22.82 -27.17 -7.95
C ASP A 248 22.75 -26.77 -6.48
N THR A 249 23.79 -27.04 -5.70
CA THR A 249 23.87 -26.64 -4.29
C THR A 249 24.05 -25.14 -4.11
N ALA A 250 24.90 -24.50 -4.92
CA ALA A 250 25.11 -23.04 -4.85
C ALA A 250 23.89 -22.27 -5.37
N ASN A 251 23.27 -22.78 -6.45
CA ASN A 251 22.00 -22.24 -6.96
C ASN A 251 20.85 -22.46 -5.94
N GLY A 252 20.86 -23.60 -5.25
CA GLY A 252 19.95 -23.91 -4.15
C GLY A 252 20.13 -22.99 -2.94
N GLU A 253 21.36 -22.70 -2.52
CA GLU A 253 21.62 -21.77 -1.42
C GLU A 253 21.15 -20.35 -1.76
N ALA A 254 21.50 -19.83 -2.94
CA ALA A 254 21.06 -18.51 -3.37
C ALA A 254 19.53 -18.41 -3.47
N THR A 255 18.86 -19.47 -3.95
CA THR A 255 17.40 -19.56 -3.98
C THR A 255 16.80 -19.54 -2.57
N LEU A 256 17.38 -20.32 -1.64
CA LEU A 256 16.94 -20.32 -0.23
C LEU A 256 17.14 -18.94 0.41
N VAL A 257 18.27 -18.28 0.17
CA VAL A 257 18.55 -16.92 0.66
C VAL A 257 17.56 -15.91 0.08
N SER A 258 17.20 -16.01 -1.20
CA SER A 258 16.16 -15.18 -1.82
C SER A 258 14.81 -15.35 -1.13
N LEU A 259 14.41 -16.58 -0.80
CA LEU A 259 13.18 -16.83 -0.03
C LEU A 259 13.26 -16.30 1.41
N LYS A 260 14.44 -16.34 2.06
CA LYS A 260 14.65 -15.70 3.38
C LYS A 260 14.59 -14.18 3.30
N LEU A 261 15.15 -13.57 2.27
CA LEU A 261 15.01 -12.14 1.99
C LEU A 261 13.56 -11.75 1.78
N ARG A 262 12.80 -12.55 1.01
CA ARG A 262 11.36 -12.34 0.84
C ARG A 262 10.61 -12.37 2.18
N ARG A 263 10.96 -13.29 3.09
CA ARG A 263 10.45 -13.29 4.47
C ARG A 263 10.86 -12.05 5.24
N PHE A 264 12.13 -11.64 5.18
CA PHE A 264 12.61 -10.42 5.83
C PHE A 264 11.75 -9.20 5.41
N TYR A 265 11.48 -9.05 4.11
CA TYR A 265 10.64 -7.97 3.61
C TYR A 265 9.16 -8.09 3.99
N ALA A 266 8.65 -9.30 4.24
CA ALA A 266 7.32 -9.48 4.81
C ALA A 266 7.24 -8.93 6.25
N TYR A 267 8.25 -9.20 7.09
CA TYR A 267 8.35 -8.59 8.43
C TYR A 267 8.51 -7.07 8.36
N TRP A 268 9.35 -6.59 7.45
CA TRP A 268 9.54 -5.15 7.23
C TRP A 268 8.22 -4.46 6.90
N ALA A 269 7.50 -4.96 5.88
CA ALA A 269 6.23 -4.39 5.46
C ALA A 269 5.20 -4.41 6.59
N LEU A 270 5.12 -5.50 7.37
CA LEU A 270 4.23 -5.58 8.54
C LEU A 270 4.54 -4.51 9.60
N LYS A 271 5.83 -4.31 9.94
CA LYS A 271 6.24 -3.27 10.88
C LYS A 271 5.88 -1.88 10.37
N GLU A 272 6.29 -1.54 9.15
CA GLU A 272 6.02 -0.22 8.57
C GLU A 272 4.52 0.05 8.45
N ALA A 273 3.71 -0.94 8.04
CA ALA A 273 2.26 -0.78 7.96
C ALA A 273 1.64 -0.52 9.33
N TYR A 274 2.08 -1.22 10.39
CA TYR A 274 1.60 -1.00 11.75
C TYR A 274 2.02 0.39 12.28
N ILE A 275 3.28 0.77 12.09
CA ILE A 275 3.82 2.08 12.50
C ILE A 275 3.06 3.22 11.81
N LYS A 276 2.83 3.10 10.51
CA LYS A 276 2.01 4.05 9.74
C LYS A 276 0.56 4.10 10.19
N MET A 277 -0.01 2.96 10.58
CA MET A 277 -1.39 2.90 11.10
C MET A 277 -1.52 3.69 12.39
N VAL A 278 -0.64 3.46 13.36
CA VAL A 278 -0.65 4.22 14.63
C VAL A 278 -0.23 5.68 14.43
N GLY A 279 0.48 5.96 13.34
CA GLY A 279 0.97 7.30 13.02
C GLY A 279 2.21 7.66 13.83
N GLU A 280 2.97 6.68 14.29
CA GLU A 280 4.28 6.86 14.93
C GLU A 280 5.38 6.84 13.86
N GLY A 281 6.57 7.35 14.19
CA GLY A 281 7.73 7.29 13.30
C GLY A 281 8.62 6.09 13.60
N LEU A 282 9.64 5.86 12.77
CA LEU A 282 10.70 4.86 13.01
C LEU A 282 11.57 5.13 14.26
N LEU A 283 11.33 6.22 14.99
CA LEU A 283 12.03 6.57 16.23
C LEU A 283 11.32 6.05 17.48
N ALA A 284 10.28 5.23 17.33
CA ALA A 284 9.59 4.60 18.44
C ALA A 284 10.55 3.67 19.19
N ASN A 285 10.75 3.92 20.49
CA ASN A 285 11.58 3.08 21.37
C ASN A 285 11.01 1.65 21.56
N TRP A 286 9.77 1.42 21.17
CA TRP A 286 9.05 0.16 21.31
C TRP A 286 9.10 -0.72 20.05
N LEU A 287 9.83 -0.34 19.00
CA LEU A 287 9.85 -1.09 17.74
C LEU A 287 10.19 -2.57 17.93
N ARG A 288 11.15 -2.89 18.80
CA ARG A 288 11.54 -4.28 19.12
C ARG A 288 10.45 -5.05 19.88
N GLU A 289 9.58 -4.34 20.58
CA GLU A 289 8.50 -4.90 21.39
C GLU A 289 7.24 -5.18 20.57
N LEU A 290 7.13 -4.58 19.38
CA LEU A 290 6.16 -4.98 18.36
C LEU A 290 6.71 -6.19 17.63
N GLU A 291 6.12 -7.37 17.85
CA GLU A 291 6.55 -8.61 17.22
C GLU A 291 5.44 -9.18 16.34
N PHE A 292 5.83 -9.75 15.20
CA PHE A 292 4.93 -10.55 14.37
C PHE A 292 5.33 -12.02 14.44
N LEU A 293 4.38 -12.89 14.79
CA LEU A 293 4.58 -14.33 14.83
C LEU A 293 3.87 -15.00 13.65
N ASN A 294 4.36 -16.19 13.26
CA ASN A 294 3.80 -16.99 12.18
C ASN A 294 3.78 -16.27 10.83
N VAL A 295 4.74 -15.38 10.59
CA VAL A 295 4.83 -14.63 9.33
C VAL A 295 5.17 -15.59 8.19
N VAL A 296 4.25 -15.69 7.24
CA VAL A 296 4.44 -16.36 5.95
C VAL A 296 4.55 -15.29 4.87
N ALA A 297 5.61 -15.35 4.07
CA ALA A 297 5.77 -14.42 2.96
C ALA A 297 4.89 -14.88 1.78
N PRO A 298 4.04 -14.01 1.22
CA PRO A 298 3.18 -14.41 0.10
C PRO A 298 4.03 -14.76 -1.12
N ALA A 299 3.71 -15.88 -1.77
CA ALA A 299 4.40 -16.32 -2.99
C ALA A 299 4.21 -15.31 -4.14
N SER A 300 5.19 -15.24 -5.06
CA SER A 300 5.05 -14.46 -6.30
C SER A 300 3.89 -15.02 -7.15
N PRO A 301 2.92 -14.17 -7.57
CA PRO A 301 1.80 -14.61 -8.40
C PRO A 301 2.21 -15.08 -9.81
N VAL A 302 3.35 -14.61 -10.34
CA VAL A 302 3.79 -14.85 -11.73
C VAL A 302 4.45 -16.22 -11.92
N ASN A 303 4.78 -16.92 -10.82
CA ASN A 303 5.54 -18.17 -10.86
C ASN A 303 4.79 -19.39 -11.43
N HIS A 304 3.51 -19.25 -11.79
CA HIS A 304 2.68 -20.36 -12.26
C HIS A 304 2.55 -20.51 -13.80
N GLN A 305 3.03 -19.56 -14.62
CA GLN A 305 2.73 -19.59 -16.07
C GLN A 305 3.93 -19.65 -17.04
N ASN A 306 5.17 -19.41 -16.61
CA ASN A 306 6.29 -19.20 -17.56
C ASN A 306 7.28 -20.36 -17.75
N ARG A 307 6.98 -21.59 -17.32
CA ARG A 307 7.87 -22.75 -17.61
C ARG A 307 7.62 -23.44 -18.97
N HIS A 308 6.64 -23.01 -19.77
CA HIS A 308 6.31 -23.67 -21.06
C HIS A 308 6.57 -22.84 -22.33
N HIS A 309 7.58 -21.97 -22.37
CA HIS A 309 8.10 -21.46 -23.65
C HIS A 309 9.57 -21.87 -23.82
N ASN A 310 9.73 -23.04 -24.42
CA ASN A 310 11.01 -23.54 -24.91
C ASN A 310 11.53 -22.58 -26.02
N PRO A 311 12.74 -21.99 -25.91
CA PRO A 311 13.21 -20.98 -26.87
C PRO A 311 13.56 -21.54 -28.26
N ASN A 312 13.53 -22.87 -28.45
CA ASN A 312 14.06 -23.54 -29.62
C ASN A 312 13.02 -23.99 -30.66
N SER A 313 12.01 -23.17 -30.93
CA SER A 313 11.20 -23.32 -32.16
C SER A 313 11.19 -22.05 -32.99
N SER A 314 12.38 -21.61 -33.42
CA SER A 314 12.51 -20.69 -34.54
C SER A 314 12.28 -21.44 -35.85
N ARG A 315 11.03 -21.59 -36.27
CA ARG A 315 10.70 -21.90 -37.66
C ARG A 315 10.13 -20.65 -38.31
N ALA A 316 11.01 -19.96 -39.05
CA ALA A 316 10.70 -18.77 -39.83
C ALA A 316 9.51 -19.02 -40.77
N LEU A 317 8.49 -18.19 -40.67
CA LEU A 317 7.45 -18.04 -41.68
C LEU A 317 7.42 -16.57 -42.13
N SER A 318 7.72 -16.38 -43.41
CA SER A 318 7.77 -15.10 -44.11
C SER A 318 6.45 -14.32 -44.06
N PRO A 319 6.45 -12.98 -44.13
CA PRO A 319 5.24 -12.18 -44.03
C PRO A 319 4.48 -12.15 -45.37
N SER A 320 3.19 -12.47 -45.32
CA SER A 320 2.25 -12.24 -46.42
C SER A 320 1.51 -10.92 -46.19
N PRO A 321 1.44 -9.99 -47.16
CA PRO A 321 0.76 -8.71 -46.99
C PRO A 321 -0.73 -8.89 -47.34
N ASN A 322 -1.61 -8.62 -46.38
CA ASN A 322 -3.01 -8.15 -46.53
C ASN A 322 -3.92 -8.70 -45.43
N LYS A 323 -4.04 -7.99 -44.30
CA LYS A 323 -5.27 -7.93 -43.49
C LYS A 323 -5.40 -6.54 -42.84
N PRO A 324 -6.62 -5.96 -42.78
CA PRO A 324 -6.85 -4.62 -42.22
C PRO A 324 -6.68 -4.61 -40.70
N PRO A 325 -6.51 -3.42 -40.08
CA PRO A 325 -6.19 -3.32 -38.66
C PRO A 325 -7.37 -3.77 -37.81
N HIS A 326 -7.21 -4.88 -37.11
CA HIS A 326 -8.13 -5.29 -36.06
C HIS A 326 -7.85 -4.41 -34.84
N VAL A 327 -8.83 -3.58 -34.48
CA VAL A 327 -8.85 -2.82 -33.22
C VAL A 327 -8.76 -3.84 -32.07
N GLN A 328 -7.62 -3.90 -31.39
CA GLN A 328 -7.47 -4.62 -30.13
C GLN A 328 -8.12 -3.79 -29.02
N HIS A 329 -9.41 -4.02 -28.79
CA HIS A 329 -10.08 -3.63 -27.56
C HIS A 329 -10.18 -4.84 -26.64
N ASN A 330 -9.85 -4.61 -25.36
CA ASN A 330 -10.28 -5.36 -24.17
C ASN A 330 -9.58 -6.69 -23.80
N ASN A 331 -8.32 -6.64 -23.35
CA ASN A 331 -7.75 -7.67 -22.47
C ASN A 331 -6.94 -7.16 -21.26
N ARG A 332 -6.83 -5.83 -21.06
CA ARG A 332 -6.06 -5.22 -19.95
C ARG A 332 -6.49 -5.62 -18.53
N PRO A 333 -7.80 -5.66 -18.16
CA PRO A 333 -8.18 -5.86 -16.75
C PRO A 333 -7.89 -7.27 -16.22
N HIS A 334 -7.78 -8.28 -17.10
CA HIS A 334 -7.47 -9.65 -16.70
C HIS A 334 -5.98 -9.85 -16.40
N VAL A 335 -5.10 -9.19 -17.15
CA VAL A 335 -3.64 -9.31 -16.99
C VAL A 335 -3.16 -8.69 -15.67
N ASP A 336 -3.71 -7.53 -15.29
CA ASP A 336 -3.32 -6.87 -14.04
C ASP A 336 -3.80 -7.61 -12.78
N VAL A 337 -4.91 -8.37 -12.85
CA VAL A 337 -5.38 -9.21 -11.74
C VAL A 337 -4.40 -10.35 -11.47
N MET A 338 -3.83 -10.95 -12.52
CA MET A 338 -2.88 -12.06 -12.39
C MET A 338 -1.55 -11.66 -11.74
N LYS A 339 -1.27 -10.35 -11.66
CA LYS A 339 -0.09 -9.83 -10.95
C LYS A 339 -0.26 -9.81 -9.44
N TRP A 340 -1.46 -9.98 -8.90
CA TRP A 340 -1.70 -9.94 -7.45
C TRP A 340 -1.92 -11.32 -6.87
N THR A 341 -1.51 -11.52 -5.61
CA THR A 341 -2.05 -12.61 -4.80
C THR A 341 -3.57 -12.47 -4.73
N SER A 342 -4.30 -13.55 -4.99
CA SER A 342 -5.77 -13.52 -4.89
C SER A 342 -6.21 -13.29 -3.43
N PRO A 343 -7.37 -12.67 -3.18
CA PRO A 343 -7.86 -12.40 -1.83
C PRO A 343 -7.92 -13.63 -0.91
N GLU A 344 -8.18 -14.83 -1.48
CA GLU A 344 -8.25 -16.10 -0.76
C GLU A 344 -6.87 -16.63 -0.34
N ARG A 345 -5.81 -16.26 -1.09
CA ARG A 345 -4.41 -16.62 -0.82
C ARG A 345 -3.65 -15.54 -0.05
N ALA A 346 -4.31 -14.44 0.32
CA ALA A 346 -3.71 -13.40 1.14
C ALA A 346 -3.35 -13.95 2.53
N GLU A 347 -2.15 -13.66 3.00
CA GLU A 347 -1.64 -14.17 4.27
C GLU A 347 -2.23 -13.36 5.44
N ARG A 348 -3.03 -14.03 6.26
CA ARG A 348 -3.74 -13.45 7.43
C ARG A 348 -3.48 -14.23 8.73
N GLY A 349 -2.61 -15.25 8.68
CA GLY A 349 -2.28 -16.10 9.83
C GLY A 349 -1.31 -15.45 10.83
N THR A 350 -0.79 -14.26 10.51
CA THR A 350 0.16 -13.53 11.36
C THR A 350 -0.47 -13.13 12.68
N THR A 351 0.24 -13.39 13.78
CA THR A 351 -0.15 -12.92 15.12
C THR A 351 0.69 -11.72 15.52
N THR A 352 0.05 -10.61 15.86
CA THR A 352 0.72 -9.39 16.33
C THR A 352 0.82 -9.38 17.84
N LEU A 353 2.02 -9.18 18.38
CA LEU A 353 2.28 -8.93 19.79
C LEU A 353 2.84 -7.52 19.98
N LEU A 354 2.51 -6.89 21.09
CA LEU A 354 3.16 -5.68 21.56
C LEU A 354 3.48 -5.84 23.05
N TYR A 355 4.75 -5.68 23.43
CA TYR A 355 5.25 -5.96 24.78
C TYR A 355 4.87 -7.39 25.24
N GLY A 356 4.99 -8.35 24.33
CA GLY A 356 4.62 -9.75 24.55
C GLY A 356 3.10 -10.02 24.70
N ARG A 357 2.24 -9.00 24.61
CA ARG A 357 0.78 -9.14 24.68
C ARG A 357 0.16 -9.15 23.30
N ARG A 358 -0.81 -10.03 23.07
CA ARG A 358 -1.52 -10.09 21.80
C ARG A 358 -2.30 -8.80 21.54
N VAL A 359 -2.14 -8.25 20.34
CA VAL A 359 -2.92 -7.12 19.84
C VAL A 359 -4.13 -7.70 19.10
N GLU A 360 -5.31 -7.60 19.71
CA GLU A 360 -6.54 -8.27 19.21
C GLU A 360 -7.42 -7.36 18.34
N ASP A 361 -7.17 -6.06 18.38
CA ASP A 361 -7.98 -5.03 17.71
C ASP A 361 -7.40 -4.57 16.37
N VAL A 362 -6.28 -5.17 15.94
CA VAL A 362 -5.61 -4.87 14.67
C VAL A 362 -5.63 -6.07 13.76
N ASP A 363 -6.25 -5.90 12.59
CA ASP A 363 -6.21 -6.88 11.51
C ASP A 363 -5.01 -6.56 10.61
N VAL A 364 -4.15 -7.55 10.36
CA VAL A 364 -3.02 -7.43 9.42
C VAL A 364 -3.16 -8.42 8.26
N GLU A 365 -2.65 -8.03 7.10
CA GLU A 365 -2.72 -8.83 5.87
C GLU A 365 -1.47 -8.59 5.02
N LEU A 366 -0.96 -9.65 4.40
CA LEU A 366 0.10 -9.60 3.40
C LEU A 366 -0.38 -10.14 2.04
N VAL A 367 -0.04 -9.43 0.97
CA VAL A 367 -0.23 -9.86 -0.43
C VAL A 367 1.04 -9.57 -1.23
N ALA A 368 1.23 -10.29 -2.33
CA ALA A 368 2.27 -9.99 -3.30
C ALA A 368 1.70 -9.27 -4.53
N TYR A 369 2.52 -8.41 -5.13
CA TYR A 369 2.29 -7.85 -6.46
C TYR A 369 3.52 -8.09 -7.32
N ASP A 370 3.31 -8.59 -8.53
CA ASP A 370 4.38 -8.95 -9.47
C ASP A 370 5.36 -9.94 -8.81
N GLU A 371 6.59 -10.01 -9.32
CA GLU A 371 7.62 -10.87 -8.71
C GLU A 371 8.19 -10.28 -7.41
N ASP A 372 8.34 -8.96 -7.36
CA ASP A 372 9.23 -8.30 -6.41
C ASP A 372 8.54 -7.58 -5.26
N PHE A 373 7.22 -7.39 -5.27
CA PHE A 373 6.57 -6.57 -4.25
C PHE A 373 5.79 -7.41 -3.24
N ILE A 374 5.93 -7.02 -1.98
CA ILE A 374 5.07 -7.44 -0.87
C ILE A 374 4.35 -6.19 -0.36
N LEU A 375 3.05 -6.29 -0.15
CA LEU A 375 2.25 -5.25 0.47
C LEU A 375 1.68 -5.75 1.78
N ALA A 376 1.83 -4.94 2.81
CA ALA A 376 1.20 -5.16 4.11
C ALA A 376 0.11 -4.12 4.34
N THR A 377 -1.00 -4.54 4.95
CA THR A 377 -1.99 -3.62 5.51
C THR A 377 -2.18 -3.90 7.00
N ALA A 378 -2.40 -2.84 7.78
CA ALA A 378 -2.75 -2.88 9.18
C ALA A 378 -3.99 -2.00 9.40
N MET A 379 -5.03 -2.56 10.01
CA MET A 379 -6.32 -1.91 10.17
C MET A 379 -6.84 -2.07 11.59
N ARG A 380 -7.17 -0.96 12.25
CA ARG A 380 -7.77 -0.94 13.60
C ARG A 380 -9.14 -0.27 13.56
N GLY A 381 -10.08 -0.79 14.33
CA GLY A 381 -11.40 -0.19 14.53
C GLY A 381 -12.38 -0.32 13.36
N VAL A 382 -11.97 -0.94 12.26
CA VAL A 382 -12.80 -1.17 11.06
C VAL A 382 -12.90 -2.65 10.73
N LYS A 383 -14.03 -3.05 10.19
CA LYS A 383 -14.24 -4.36 9.58
C LYS A 383 -14.81 -4.16 8.19
N GLU A 384 -14.19 -4.79 7.22
CA GLU A 384 -14.69 -4.79 5.86
C GLU A 384 -15.86 -5.77 5.73
N PRO A 385 -16.97 -5.39 5.05
CA PRO A 385 -18.07 -6.30 4.77
C PRO A 385 -17.59 -7.56 4.03
N GLU A 386 -18.15 -8.71 4.38
CA GLU A 386 -17.95 -9.94 3.63
C GLU A 386 -18.54 -9.81 2.22
N PRO A 387 -17.99 -10.50 1.21
CA PRO A 387 -18.56 -10.48 -0.14
C PRO A 387 -19.99 -11.03 -0.12
N GLY A 388 -20.87 -10.42 -0.91
CA GLY A 388 -22.19 -10.99 -1.17
C GLY A 388 -22.12 -12.29 -1.98
N ASP A 389 -23.26 -12.95 -2.12
CA ASP A 389 -23.36 -14.22 -2.87
C ASP A 389 -23.46 -14.04 -4.39
N ARG A 390 -23.42 -12.80 -4.91
CA ARG A 390 -23.53 -12.58 -6.36
C ARG A 390 -22.26 -13.07 -7.07
N PRO A 391 -22.39 -13.66 -8.27
CA PRO A 391 -21.24 -14.05 -9.08
C PRO A 391 -20.29 -12.86 -9.27
N GLY A 392 -19.02 -13.06 -8.90
CA GLY A 392 -17.97 -12.04 -9.00
C GLY A 392 -17.81 -11.12 -7.79
N ASP A 393 -18.66 -11.17 -6.77
CA ASP A 393 -18.47 -10.39 -5.54
C ASP A 393 -17.22 -10.85 -4.79
N ARG A 394 -17.01 -12.17 -4.65
CA ARG A 394 -15.77 -12.74 -4.08
C ARG A 394 -14.51 -12.30 -4.83
N ALA A 395 -14.54 -12.33 -6.16
CA ALA A 395 -13.39 -11.92 -6.98
C ALA A 395 -13.09 -10.40 -6.92
N ARG A 396 -14.06 -9.58 -6.52
CA ARG A 396 -13.90 -8.13 -6.32
C ARG A 396 -13.54 -7.78 -4.88
N TRP A 397 -13.85 -8.64 -3.93
CA TRP A 397 -13.60 -8.42 -2.52
C TRP A 397 -12.11 -8.31 -2.24
N LYS A 398 -11.71 -7.26 -1.51
CA LYS A 398 -10.31 -6.96 -1.16
C LYS A 398 -9.35 -6.85 -2.35
N ARG A 399 -9.86 -6.72 -3.56
CA ARG A 399 -9.07 -6.58 -4.77
C ARG A 399 -8.37 -5.22 -4.80
N TRP A 400 -7.09 -5.23 -5.15
CA TRP A 400 -6.35 -4.04 -5.54
C TRP A 400 -6.74 -3.60 -6.95
N VAL A 401 -7.16 -2.35 -7.09
CA VAL A 401 -7.61 -1.79 -8.37
C VAL A 401 -6.54 -0.83 -8.89
N ARG A 402 -5.98 -1.17 -10.05
CA ARG A 402 -5.08 -0.27 -10.78
C ARG A 402 -5.88 0.92 -11.29
N LEU A 403 -5.35 2.12 -11.13
CA LEU A 403 -5.89 3.32 -11.76
C LEU A 403 -4.93 3.80 -12.85
N ASP A 404 -5.42 3.87 -14.08
CA ASP A 404 -4.71 4.54 -15.16
C ASP A 404 -4.92 6.06 -15.08
N ILE A 405 -3.83 6.82 -15.25
CA ILE A 405 -3.86 8.28 -15.10
C ILE A 405 -4.76 8.92 -16.16
N GLU A 406 -4.75 8.41 -17.39
CA GLU A 406 -5.49 8.97 -18.51
C GLU A 406 -6.93 8.45 -18.57
N GLU A 407 -7.13 7.17 -18.34
CA GLU A 407 -8.45 6.54 -18.48
C GLU A 407 -9.32 6.71 -17.23
N ASP A 408 -8.76 6.52 -16.03
CA ASP A 408 -9.54 6.49 -14.77
C ASP A 408 -9.50 7.83 -14.00
N ILE A 409 -8.37 8.53 -14.03
CA ILE A 409 -8.14 9.71 -13.17
C ILE A 409 -8.46 11.02 -13.91
N ARG A 410 -7.97 11.20 -15.14
CA ARG A 410 -8.17 12.43 -15.92
C ARG A 410 -9.63 12.88 -16.01
N PRO A 411 -10.64 12.00 -16.21
CA PRO A 411 -12.02 12.45 -16.21
C PRO A 411 -12.44 13.13 -14.90
N CYS A 412 -11.94 12.65 -13.75
CA CYS A 412 -12.20 13.29 -12.46
C CYS A 412 -11.47 14.63 -12.37
N ALA A 413 -10.19 14.65 -12.74
CA ALA A 413 -9.32 15.82 -12.68
C ALA A 413 -9.78 16.99 -13.54
N GLU A 414 -10.44 16.69 -14.67
CA GLU A 414 -10.94 17.70 -15.62
C GLU A 414 -12.44 17.99 -15.44
N GLY A 415 -13.10 17.43 -14.41
CA GLY A 415 -14.53 17.64 -14.17
C GLY A 415 -15.46 16.99 -15.19
N ARG A 416 -14.96 15.99 -15.94
CA ARG A 416 -15.71 15.23 -16.97
C ARG A 416 -16.31 13.91 -16.45
N CYS A 417 -16.00 13.53 -15.21
CA CYS A 417 -16.52 12.31 -14.58
C CYS A 417 -18.00 12.44 -14.19
N ARG A 418 -18.59 11.32 -13.79
CA ARG A 418 -19.96 11.26 -13.24
C ARG A 418 -19.99 11.10 -11.72
N CYS A 419 -18.84 11.22 -11.05
CA CYS A 419 -18.71 10.90 -9.64
C CYS A 419 -19.58 11.76 -8.72
N LEU A 420 -19.93 12.98 -9.16
CA LEU A 420 -20.69 13.98 -8.40
C LEU A 420 -22.18 14.08 -8.81
N GLY A 421 -22.69 13.16 -9.64
CA GLY A 421 -24.10 13.18 -10.08
C GLY A 421 -24.50 14.31 -11.03
N GLN A 422 -23.65 15.32 -11.26
CA GLN A 422 -23.88 16.37 -12.24
C GLN A 422 -23.42 15.93 -13.66
N PRO A 423 -24.12 16.35 -14.73
CA PRO A 423 -23.60 16.18 -16.09
C PRO A 423 -22.25 16.90 -16.23
N PRO A 424 -21.32 16.41 -17.07
CA PRO A 424 -19.99 17.00 -17.22
C PRO A 424 -20.11 18.49 -17.54
N GLY A 425 -19.55 19.34 -16.67
CA GLY A 425 -19.61 20.79 -16.81
C GLY A 425 -18.89 21.27 -18.08
N PRO A 426 -19.18 22.50 -18.56
CA PRO A 426 -18.49 23.04 -19.73
C PRO A 426 -16.99 23.16 -19.44
N THR A 427 -16.16 22.58 -20.32
CA THR A 427 -14.70 22.60 -20.25
C THR A 427 -14.16 24.02 -20.00
N ILE A 428 -13.13 24.17 -19.16
CA ILE A 428 -12.46 25.46 -18.86
C ILE A 428 -11.98 26.20 -20.14
N GLN A 429 -11.72 25.47 -21.23
CA GLN A 429 -11.42 26.07 -22.55
C GLN A 429 -12.58 26.89 -23.15
N ALA A 430 -13.83 26.71 -22.70
CA ALA A 430 -14.99 27.46 -23.18
C ALA A 430 -15.13 28.85 -22.51
N MET A 431 -14.49 29.06 -21.36
CA MET A 431 -14.53 30.37 -20.67
C MET A 431 -13.49 31.36 -21.24
N ALA A 432 -12.39 30.86 -21.82
CA ALA A 432 -11.38 31.71 -22.46
C ALA A 432 -11.79 32.31 -23.82
N ARG A 433 -12.93 31.89 -24.40
CA ARG A 433 -13.42 32.39 -25.71
C ARG A 433 -14.60 33.37 -25.63
N LYS A 434 -15.06 33.72 -24.43
CA LYS A 434 -16.18 34.67 -24.24
C LYS A 434 -15.75 36.05 -23.71
N GLY A 435 -14.44 36.33 -23.69
CA GLY A 435 -13.87 37.60 -23.26
C GLY A 435 -13.44 38.55 -24.38
N ASP A 436 -13.84 38.31 -25.63
CA ASP A 436 -13.63 39.24 -26.75
C ASP A 436 -14.91 39.30 -27.60
N LYS A 437 -15.87 40.12 -27.17
CA LYS A 437 -16.84 40.81 -28.03
C LYS A 437 -17.33 42.08 -27.38
#